data_AF-A0A1J5PVE5-F1
#
_entry.id   AF-A0A1J5PVE5-F1
#
_cell.length_a   1.000
_cell.length_b   1.000
_cell.length_c   1.000
_cell.angle_alpha   90.00
_cell.angle_beta   90.00
_cell.angle_gamma   90.00
#
_symmetry.space_group_name_H-M   'P 1'
#
loop_
_entity.id
_entity.type
_entity.pdbx_description
1 polymer ?
#
loop_
_entity_poly.entity_id
_entity_poly.type
_entity_poly.pdbx_seq_one_letter_code
_entity_poly.pdbx_strand_id
1 'polypeptide(L)'
;MDFNAVGSVSVTVGATTTTIAGAIALPPGISLGSVQALQATPTGFLQTAGATGGYSGLAADVGTSGLSSDNHRCIYLATGVATSTCVVSGACPNAQPNPCNQ
;
A
#
# COMPACT_ATOMS: atom_id res chain seq x y z
N MET A 1 -2.80 21.11 -2.85
CA MET A 1 -1.82 20.36 -2.06
C MET A 1 -2.12 18.92 -2.35
N ASP A 2 -1.26 18.27 -3.12
CA ASP A 2 -1.50 16.92 -3.58
C ASP A 2 -0.56 15.97 -2.83
N PHE A 3 -1.16 14.95 -2.21
CA PHE A 3 -0.46 13.88 -1.52
C PHE A 3 -0.45 12.66 -2.43
N ASN A 4 0.73 12.16 -2.79
CA ASN A 4 0.85 10.90 -3.52
C ASN A 4 0.86 9.72 -2.55
N ALA A 5 0.50 8.53 -3.03
CA ALA A 5 0.51 7.26 -2.29
C ALA A 5 1.86 6.93 -1.63
N VAL A 6 2.97 7.49 -2.14
CA VAL A 6 4.34 7.32 -1.61
C VAL A 6 4.80 8.47 -0.70
N GLY A 7 3.89 9.37 -0.31
CA GLY A 7 4.13 10.41 0.69
C GLY A 7 4.79 11.69 0.17
N SER A 8 4.91 11.90 -1.14
CA SER A 8 5.36 13.20 -1.66
C SER A 8 4.28 14.26 -1.47
N VAL A 9 4.71 15.47 -1.10
CA VAL A 9 3.84 16.65 -0.96
C VAL A 9 4.24 17.68 -2.00
N SER A 10 3.30 18.01 -2.88
CA SER A 10 3.49 19.02 -3.92
C SER A 10 2.45 20.13 -3.82
N VAL A 11 2.89 21.36 -4.13
CA VAL A 11 2.05 22.55 -4.21
C VAL A 11 2.16 23.15 -5.59
N THR A 12 1.00 23.31 -6.24
CA THR A 12 0.88 23.95 -7.54
C THR A 12 0.39 25.37 -7.36
N VAL A 13 1.16 26.34 -7.86
CA VAL A 13 0.79 27.77 -7.89
C VAL A 13 0.85 28.24 -9.34
N GLY A 14 -0.31 28.58 -9.91
CA GLY A 14 -0.43 28.82 -11.35
C GLY A 14 -0.09 27.55 -12.14
N ALA A 15 0.86 27.63 -13.07
CA ALA A 15 1.34 26.49 -13.86
C ALA A 15 2.59 25.80 -13.26
N THR A 16 3.09 26.26 -12.11
CA THR A 16 4.32 25.73 -11.51
C THR A 16 3.99 24.79 -10.36
N THR A 17 4.45 23.55 -10.45
CA THR A 17 4.37 22.57 -9.35
C THR A 17 5.70 22.52 -8.61
N THR A 18 5.67 22.77 -7.31
CA THR A 18 6.86 22.68 -6.43
C THR A 18 6.67 21.51 -5.47
N THR A 19 7.62 20.58 -5.44
CA THR A 19 7.67 19.51 -4.44
C THR A 19 8.26 20.06 -3.15
N ILE A 20 7.48 20.06 -2.08
CA ILE A 20 7.89 20.55 -0.76
C ILE A 20 8.54 19.41 0.05
N ALA A 21 8.05 18.19 -0.12
CA ALA A 21 8.62 16.99 0.47
C ALA A 21 8.66 15.86 -0.55
N GLY A 22 9.83 15.25 -0.72
CA GLY A 22 10.02 14.09 -1.59
C GLY A 22 9.31 12.85 -1.04
N ALA A 23 8.92 11.95 -1.94
CA ALA A 23 8.42 10.63 -1.56
C ALA A 23 9.50 9.85 -0.80
N ILE A 24 9.09 8.91 0.05
CA ILE A 24 10.03 7.92 0.59
C ILE A 24 10.52 7.08 -0.59
N ALA A 25 11.83 7.12 -0.83
CA ALA A 25 12.44 6.32 -1.88
C ALA A 25 12.39 4.83 -1.47
N LEU A 26 11.88 3.99 -2.37
CA LEU A 26 12.01 2.55 -2.21
C LEU A 26 13.48 2.14 -2.36
N PRO A 27 13.95 1.14 -1.60
CA PRO A 27 15.26 0.56 -1.84
C PRO A 27 15.39 0.04 -3.28
N PRO A 28 16.59 0.09 -3.89
CA PRO A 28 16.81 -0.48 -5.21
C PRO A 28 16.36 -1.94 -5.29
N GLY A 29 15.65 -2.30 -6.37
CA GLY A 29 15.16 -3.67 -6.58
C GLY A 29 13.85 -4.01 -5.84
N ILE A 30 13.25 -3.05 -5.12
CA ILE A 30 11.91 -3.15 -4.56
C ILE A 30 10.93 -2.36 -5.42
N SER A 31 9.77 -2.94 -5.71
CA SER A 31 8.67 -2.30 -6.40
C SER A 31 7.39 -2.35 -5.57
N LEU A 32 6.49 -1.41 -5.81
CA LEU A 32 5.13 -1.47 -5.29
C LEU A 32 4.20 -1.92 -6.43
N GLY A 33 3.39 -2.94 -6.17
CA GLY A 33 2.28 -3.35 -7.00
C GLY A 33 1.02 -2.56 -6.65
N SER A 34 -0.08 -3.27 -6.39
CA SER A 34 -1.31 -2.64 -5.89
C SER A 34 -1.11 -2.06 -4.49
N VAL A 35 -1.57 -0.82 -4.26
CA VAL A 35 -1.55 -0.16 -2.95
C VAL A 35 -2.89 0.50 -2.71
N GLN A 36 -3.45 0.30 -1.52
CA GLN A 36 -4.67 0.96 -1.08
C GLN A 36 -4.34 2.18 -0.22
N ALA A 37 -4.81 3.35 -0.63
CA ALA A 37 -4.79 4.54 0.20
C ALA A 37 -5.79 4.38 1.36
N LEU A 38 -5.28 4.44 2.59
CA LEU A 38 -6.06 4.27 3.82
C LEU A 38 -5.80 5.45 4.77
N GLN A 39 -6.83 5.83 5.50
CA GLN A 39 -6.76 6.82 6.56
C GLN A 39 -7.04 6.16 7.91
N ALA A 40 -6.27 6.57 8.93
CA ALA A 40 -6.55 6.19 10.31
C ALA A 40 -7.75 6.99 10.84
N THR A 41 -8.69 6.27 11.47
CA THR A 41 -9.79 6.89 12.20
C THR A 41 -9.35 7.33 13.60
N PRO A 42 -10.11 8.20 14.29
CA PRO A 42 -9.86 8.53 15.69
C PRO A 42 -9.88 7.31 16.62
N THR A 43 -10.58 6.24 16.23
CA THR A 43 -10.66 4.97 16.96
C THR A 43 -9.56 3.98 16.58
N GLY A 44 -8.63 4.36 15.69
CA GLY A 44 -7.41 3.61 15.41
C GLY A 44 -7.52 2.51 14.34
N PHE A 45 -8.68 2.33 13.70
CA PHE A 45 -8.78 1.44 12.54
C PHE A 45 -8.57 2.18 11.22
N LEU A 46 -7.99 1.49 10.25
CA LEU A 46 -7.74 1.99 8.90
C LEU A 46 -8.97 1.79 8.01
N GLN A 47 -9.33 2.81 7.24
CA GLN A 47 -10.44 2.77 6.29
C GLN A 47 -10.11 3.53 5.01
N THR A 48 -10.88 3.32 3.94
CA THR A 48 -10.82 4.19 2.76
C THR A 48 -11.48 5.54 3.03
N ALA A 49 -11.10 6.56 2.25
CA ALA A 49 -11.72 7.88 2.37
C ALA A 49 -13.24 7.81 2.13
N GLY A 50 -14.02 8.39 3.05
CA GLY A 50 -15.48 8.37 3.00
C GLY A 50 -16.15 7.06 3.48
N ALA A 51 -15.39 6.02 3.82
CA ALA A 51 -15.95 4.83 4.42
C ALA A 51 -16.36 5.05 5.90
N THR A 52 -17.29 4.23 6.38
CA THR A 52 -17.75 4.22 7.77
C THR A 52 -17.24 3.01 8.56
N GLY A 53 -16.56 2.08 7.90
CA GLY A 53 -16.05 0.84 8.49
C GLY A 53 -14.61 0.55 8.09
N GLY A 54 -13.95 -0.32 8.87
CA GLY A 54 -12.56 -0.69 8.65
C GLY A 54 -12.34 -1.49 7.37
N TYR A 55 -11.23 -1.20 6.68
CA TYR A 55 -10.86 -1.82 5.43
C TYR A 55 -10.51 -3.30 5.59
N SER A 56 -10.99 -4.15 4.68
CA SER A 56 -10.61 -5.57 4.61
C SER A 56 -10.21 -5.94 3.19
N GLY A 57 -9.02 -6.49 3.02
CA GLY A 57 -8.47 -6.82 1.69
C GLY A 57 -6.96 -6.53 1.59
N LEU A 58 -6.45 -6.55 0.36
CA LEU A 58 -5.06 -6.25 0.04
C LEU A 58 -4.75 -4.76 0.26
N ALA A 59 -3.99 -4.45 1.31
CA ALA A 59 -3.53 -3.10 1.60
C ALA A 59 -2.31 -2.70 0.75
N ALA A 60 -1.38 -3.62 0.52
CA ALA A 60 -0.20 -3.37 -0.29
C ALA A 60 0.41 -4.65 -0.86
N ASP A 61 0.97 -4.51 -2.06
CA ASP A 61 1.81 -5.50 -2.74
C ASP A 61 3.22 -4.93 -2.86
N VAL A 62 4.19 -5.60 -2.24
CA VAL A 62 5.62 -5.22 -2.30
C VAL A 62 6.37 -6.30 -3.05
N GLY A 63 6.84 -5.97 -4.25
CA GLY A 63 7.57 -6.86 -5.14
C GLY A 63 9.09 -6.67 -5.09
N THR A 64 9.81 -7.68 -5.55
CA THR A 64 11.22 -7.59 -5.92
C THR A 64 11.48 -8.32 -7.24
N SER A 65 12.37 -7.79 -8.06
CA SER A 65 12.90 -8.49 -9.25
C SER A 65 14.16 -9.30 -8.94
N GLY A 66 14.66 -9.26 -7.70
CA GLY A 66 15.83 -10.02 -7.27
C GLY A 66 15.53 -11.50 -6.98
N LEU A 67 14.26 -11.89 -6.91
CA LEU A 67 13.81 -13.26 -6.67
C LEU A 67 12.98 -13.75 -7.86
N SER A 68 13.20 -15.00 -8.28
CA SER A 68 12.45 -15.64 -9.37
C SER A 68 11.14 -16.29 -8.92
N SER A 69 10.97 -16.49 -7.61
CA SER A 69 9.78 -17.00 -6.93
C SER A 69 9.63 -16.27 -5.59
N ASP A 70 8.43 -16.29 -5.02
CA ASP A 70 8.15 -15.65 -3.72
C ASP A 70 8.54 -14.17 -3.70
N ASN A 71 8.40 -13.56 -4.87
CA ASN A 71 8.96 -12.27 -5.18
C ASN A 71 8.01 -11.12 -4.82
N HIS A 72 6.82 -11.42 -4.28
CA HIS A 72 5.87 -10.45 -3.75
C HIS A 72 5.49 -10.76 -2.31
N ARG A 73 5.46 -9.71 -1.48
CA ARG A 73 4.93 -9.72 -0.11
C ARG A 73 3.61 -8.96 -0.09
N CYS A 74 2.54 -9.71 0.18
CA CYS A 74 1.17 -9.20 0.20
C CYS A 74 0.77 -8.85 1.62
N ILE A 75 0.39 -7.61 1.86
CA ILE A 75 -0.06 -7.11 3.15
C ILE A 75 -1.57 -6.98 3.09
N TYR A 76 -2.26 -7.75 3.91
CA TYR A 76 -3.71 -7.73 4.04
C TYR A 76 -4.12 -7.07 5.35
N LEU A 77 -5.29 -6.43 5.32
CA LEU A 77 -5.97 -5.97 6.53
C LEU A 77 -7.28 -6.73 6.69
N ALA A 78 -7.64 -6.99 7.95
CA ALA A 78 -8.97 -7.40 8.34
C ALA A 78 -9.54 -6.33 9.29
N THR A 79 -10.70 -5.78 8.91
CA THR A 79 -11.43 -4.75 9.65
C THR A 79 -10.61 -3.50 10.01
N GLY A 80 -9.57 -3.21 9.21
CA GLY A 80 -8.72 -2.04 9.36
C GLY A 80 -7.71 -2.11 10.51
N VAL A 81 -7.62 -3.22 11.23
CA VAL A 81 -6.77 -3.33 12.44
C VAL A 81 -5.83 -4.53 12.45
N ALA A 82 -6.28 -5.68 11.93
CA ALA A 82 -5.47 -6.88 11.95
C ALA A 82 -4.71 -7.00 10.63
N THR A 83 -3.38 -7.04 10.69
CA THR A 83 -2.52 -7.23 9.52
C THR A 83 -2.17 -8.70 9.34
N SER A 84 -2.25 -9.20 8.11
CA SER A 84 -1.71 -10.50 7.73
C SER A 84 -0.74 -10.32 6.55
N THR A 85 0.30 -11.14 6.48
CA THR A 85 1.24 -11.10 5.36
C THR A 85 1.38 -12.46 4.72
N CYS A 86 1.16 -12.52 3.40
CA CYS A 86 1.47 -13.71 2.60
C CYS A 86 2.66 -13.40 1.68
N VAL A 87 3.30 -14.46 1.19
CA VAL A 87 4.32 -14.38 0.15
C VAL A 87 3.83 -15.20 -1.04
N VAL A 88 3.96 -14.65 -2.24
CA VAL A 88 3.49 -15.30 -3.47
C VAL A 88 4.47 -15.04 -4.61
N SER A 89 4.41 -15.89 -5.64
CA SER A 89 5.09 -15.67 -6.91
C SER A 89 4.13 -14.96 -7.88
N GLY A 90 4.41 -13.68 -8.18
CA GLY A 90 3.54 -12.82 -9.00
C GLY A 90 2.64 -11.87 -8.20
N ALA A 91 1.72 -11.18 -8.88
CA ALA A 91 0.92 -10.12 -8.26
C ALA A 91 0.03 -10.63 -7.11
N CYS A 92 -0.07 -9.84 -6.05
CA CYS A 92 -0.87 -10.20 -4.89
C CYS A 92 -2.37 -10.31 -5.21
N PRO A 93 -3.06 -11.39 -4.79
CA PRO A 93 -4.51 -11.48 -4.95
C PRO A 93 -5.22 -10.48 -4.02
N ASN A 94 -6.36 -9.96 -4.47
CA ASN A 94 -7.13 -8.95 -3.71
C ASN A 94 -7.70 -9.48 -2.38
N ALA A 95 -7.98 -10.78 -2.32
CA ALA A 95 -8.38 -11.47 -1.10
C ALA A 95 -7.20 -12.27 -0.55
N GLN A 96 -7.10 -12.34 0.78
CA GLN A 96 -6.06 -13.11 1.45
C GLN A 96 -6.22 -14.61 1.12
N PRO A 97 -5.19 -15.27 0.55
CA PRO A 97 -5.17 -16.72 0.40
C PRO A 97 -5.21 -17.41 1.76
N ASN A 98 -5.98 -18.50 1.87
CA ASN A 98 -6.00 -19.33 3.06
C ASN A 98 -5.69 -20.80 2.70
N PRO A 99 -4.57 -21.36 3.15
CA PRO A 99 -3.48 -20.71 3.90
C PRO A 99 -2.64 -19.74 3.04
N CYS A 100 -1.88 -18.85 3.70
CA CYS A 100 -1.01 -17.82 3.07
C CYS A 100 0.22 -18.40 2.31
N ASN A 101 0.30 -19.71 2.10
CA ASN A 101 1.38 -20.40 1.38
C ASN A 101 0.82 -21.08 0.11
N GLN A 102 0.84 -20.36 -1.00
CA GLN A 102 0.64 -20.92 -2.33
C GLN A 102 1.85 -20.57 -3.18
#